data_AF-A0A183LY37-F1
#
_entry.id   AF-A0A183LY37-F1
#
_cell.length_a   1.000
_cell.length_b   1.000
_cell.length_c   1.000
_cell.angle_alpha   90.00
_cell.angle_beta   90.00
_cell.angle_gamma   90.00
#
_symmetry.space_group_name_H-M   'P 1'
#
loop_
_entity.id
_entity.type
_entity.pdbx_description
1 polymer ?
#
loop_
_entity_poly.entity_id
_entity_poly.type
_entity_poly.pdbx_seq_one_letter_code
_entity_poly.pdbx_strand_id
1 'polypeptide(L)'
;MNLLNDVADDREKGAEIRQNHTALRNVTVQAMSNLLNANIESGLVHAIGLGYHREPQSRAAFMEVLTKILQQGTEFETLAETALAERYERLVGLVTMVGENGELPIAMALTQVVSCNNMDELARVLVTLFDAKQLLCQLFCNVFSKELESADSMQAPLRGNTMTSKIMNYCFKQFGRDYLQSVLGPVLMELVRRDAGNSGAYVTLAPPPPPPVIATTAGKNNINNKPVNTIKSDNIPNYNCMQLLGEMSSISTNELLEDITKFNQNKSNLSYEVDPRLLQSNENLEDNQNNLIFATELLYNKLIKSVDRLRCMCRCLYKLIGHLGYGNQSTDQALNVLSTVVFLRFINPAVVSPYESGILDFEPPSRVKRGLILIGKMMQNIANQLLFTKEPHMRIFDSVLQKHFESCRQFFKVCSVMCF
;
A
#
# COMPACT_ATOMS: atom_id res chain seq x y z
N MET A 1 69.82 -56.68 40.37
CA MET A 1 69.77 -55.20 40.40
C MET A 1 68.95 -54.66 39.20
N ASN A 2 67.80 -55.26 38.83
CA ASN A 2 67.04 -54.87 37.62
C ASN A 2 65.54 -54.56 37.84
N LEU A 3 64.98 -54.71 39.05
CA LEU A 3 63.54 -54.48 39.28
C LEU A 3 63.13 -53.01 39.47
N LEU A 4 64.09 -52.09 39.59
CA LEU A 4 63.83 -50.65 39.77
C LEU A 4 63.80 -49.87 38.44
N ASN A 5 64.39 -50.40 37.36
CA ASN A 5 64.37 -49.76 36.04
C ASN A 5 63.05 -50.00 35.29
N ASP A 6 62.46 -51.19 35.39
CA ASP A 6 61.20 -51.51 34.68
C ASP A 6 60.00 -50.68 35.20
N VAL A 7 59.98 -50.34 36.49
CA VAL A 7 58.90 -49.51 37.10
C VAL A 7 59.03 -48.03 36.75
N ALA A 8 60.25 -47.55 36.47
CA ALA A 8 60.48 -46.19 36.01
C ALA A 8 60.07 -46.03 34.53
N ASP A 9 60.41 -47.01 33.69
CA ASP A 9 60.11 -47.03 32.26
C ASP A 9 58.58 -47.13 31.98
N ASP A 10 57.84 -47.89 32.79
CA ASP A 10 56.37 -47.95 32.71
C ASP A 10 55.68 -46.65 33.19
N ARG A 11 56.28 -45.93 34.15
CA ARG A 11 55.77 -44.62 34.59
C ARG A 11 56.02 -43.54 33.54
N GLU A 12 57.16 -43.56 32.86
CA GLU A 12 57.49 -42.64 31.76
C GLU A 12 56.59 -42.90 30.54
N LYS A 13 56.40 -44.15 30.11
CA LYS A 13 55.44 -44.50 29.04
C LYS A 13 54.01 -44.08 29.40
N GLY A 14 53.59 -44.29 30.66
CA GLY A 14 52.28 -43.82 31.13
C GLY A 14 52.13 -42.30 31.19
N ALA A 15 53.23 -41.54 31.32
CA ALA A 15 53.23 -40.08 31.26
C ALA A 15 53.19 -39.58 29.81
N GLU A 16 53.96 -40.18 28.90
CA GLU A 16 53.91 -39.90 27.46
C GLU A 16 52.53 -40.19 26.85
N ILE A 17 51.92 -41.33 27.20
CA ILE A 17 50.57 -41.68 26.73
C ILE A 17 49.54 -40.63 27.20
N ARG A 18 49.64 -40.17 28.45
CA ARG A 18 48.76 -39.11 28.98
C ARG A 18 48.99 -37.76 28.28
N GLN A 19 50.23 -37.41 27.97
CA GLN A 19 50.54 -36.21 27.19
C GLN A 19 49.98 -36.31 25.77
N ASN A 20 50.12 -37.45 25.11
CA ASN A 20 49.59 -37.68 23.76
C ASN A 20 48.06 -37.62 23.73
N HIS A 21 47.37 -38.19 24.71
CA HIS A 21 45.91 -38.07 24.82
C HIS A 21 45.46 -36.62 25.05
N THR A 22 46.20 -35.86 25.85
CA THR A 22 45.89 -34.44 26.11
C THR A 22 46.13 -33.59 24.85
N ALA A 23 47.23 -33.84 24.14
CA ALA A 23 47.52 -33.17 22.87
C ALA A 23 46.45 -33.48 21.82
N LEU A 24 46.06 -34.75 21.68
CA LEU A 24 45.02 -35.17 20.75
C LEU A 24 43.68 -34.50 21.07
N ARG A 25 43.30 -34.45 22.35
CA ARG A 25 42.09 -33.77 22.82
C ARG A 25 42.10 -32.28 22.44
N ASN A 26 43.21 -31.59 22.67
CA ASN A 26 43.35 -30.16 22.36
C ASN A 26 43.26 -29.89 20.85
N VAL A 27 43.89 -30.73 20.03
CA VAL A 27 43.82 -30.62 18.56
C VAL A 27 42.39 -30.88 18.07
N THR A 28 41.70 -31.88 18.62
CA THR A 28 40.30 -32.17 18.26
C THR A 28 39.35 -31.02 18.62
N VAL A 29 39.48 -30.45 19.82
CA VAL A 29 38.69 -29.27 20.24
C VAL A 29 38.94 -28.09 19.30
N GLN A 30 40.20 -27.85 18.91
CA GLN A 30 40.55 -26.78 17.99
C GLN A 30 40.01 -27.04 16.58
N ALA A 31 40.07 -28.27 16.07
CA ALA A 31 39.53 -28.64 14.77
C ALA A 31 38.00 -28.49 14.71
N MET A 32 37.29 -28.96 15.75
CA MET A 32 35.84 -28.78 15.87
C MET A 32 35.46 -27.31 15.98
N SER A 33 36.23 -26.51 16.74
CA SER A 33 35.99 -25.07 16.85
C SER A 33 36.14 -24.38 15.49
N ASN A 34 37.19 -24.69 14.74
CA ASN A 34 37.42 -24.12 13.41
C ASN A 34 36.33 -24.54 12.40
N LEU A 35 35.88 -25.79 12.46
CA LEU A 35 34.83 -26.32 11.57
C LEU A 35 33.46 -25.70 11.86
N LEU A 36 33.12 -25.55 13.14
CA LEU A 36 31.90 -24.86 13.57
C LEU A 36 31.96 -23.37 13.26
N ASN A 37 33.12 -22.72 13.42
CA ASN A 37 33.28 -21.30 13.09
C ASN A 37 33.15 -21.04 11.57
N ALA A 38 33.54 -22.00 10.72
CA ALA A 38 33.36 -21.91 9.28
C ALA A 38 31.89 -22.00 8.84
N ASN A 39 31.01 -22.63 9.63
CA ASN A 39 29.57 -22.72 9.35
C ASN A 39 28.77 -22.85 10.66
N ILE A 40 28.65 -21.72 11.36
CA ILE A 40 28.11 -21.61 12.72
C ILE A 40 26.63 -22.02 12.75
N GLU A 41 25.86 -21.60 11.75
CA GLU A 41 24.42 -21.82 11.68
C GLU A 41 24.08 -23.31 11.58
N SER A 42 24.69 -24.04 10.63
CA SER A 42 24.51 -25.49 10.53
C SER A 42 25.12 -26.24 11.73
N GLY A 43 26.26 -25.78 12.21
CA GLY A 43 26.98 -26.36 13.33
C GLY A 43 26.19 -26.35 14.65
N LEU A 44 25.63 -25.21 15.02
CA LEU A 44 24.85 -25.07 16.27
C LEU A 44 23.51 -25.79 16.22
N VAL A 45 22.81 -25.79 15.08
CA VAL A 45 21.54 -26.52 14.93
C VAL A 45 21.72 -27.99 15.31
N HIS A 46 22.84 -28.62 14.93
CA HIS A 46 23.11 -30.03 15.23
C HIS A 46 23.88 -30.26 16.54
N ALA A 47 24.66 -29.27 17.01
CA ALA A 47 25.50 -29.42 18.20
C ALA A 47 24.84 -28.92 19.49
N ILE A 48 23.82 -28.05 19.46
CA ILE A 48 23.13 -27.53 20.67
C ILE A 48 22.62 -28.65 21.57
N GLY A 49 22.14 -29.76 20.98
CA GLY A 49 21.67 -30.92 21.74
C GLY A 49 22.74 -31.56 22.64
N LEU A 50 24.03 -31.40 22.32
CA LEU A 50 25.15 -31.90 23.13
C LEU A 50 25.31 -31.14 24.45
N GLY A 51 24.82 -29.89 24.54
CA GLY A 51 24.73 -29.14 25.79
C GLY A 51 23.79 -29.78 26.83
N TYR A 52 22.85 -30.61 26.38
CA TYR A 52 21.88 -31.34 27.21
C TYR A 52 22.16 -32.85 27.28
N HIS A 53 23.32 -33.30 26.79
CA HIS A 53 23.66 -34.72 26.79
C HIS A 53 23.66 -35.30 28.21
N ARG A 54 23.27 -36.57 28.39
CA ARG A 54 23.16 -37.19 29.73
C ARG A 54 24.51 -37.26 30.45
N GLU A 55 25.57 -37.52 29.70
CA GLU A 55 26.92 -37.65 30.21
C GLU A 55 27.58 -36.28 30.49
N PRO A 56 28.10 -36.04 31.71
CA PRO A 56 28.73 -34.77 32.07
C PRO A 56 29.95 -34.42 31.21
N GLN A 57 30.70 -35.43 30.78
CA GLN A 57 31.93 -35.26 30.01
C GLN A 57 31.64 -34.74 28.60
N SER A 58 30.57 -35.22 27.95
CA SER A 58 30.12 -34.70 26.65
C SER A 58 29.63 -33.26 26.75
N ARG A 59 28.90 -32.90 27.82
CA ARG A 59 28.49 -31.52 28.08
C ARG A 59 29.70 -30.61 28.30
N ALA A 60 30.70 -31.07 29.05
CA ALA A 60 31.92 -30.31 29.31
C ALA A 60 32.75 -30.09 28.03
N ALA A 61 32.89 -31.12 27.19
CA ALA A 61 33.55 -31.02 25.89
C ALA A 61 32.83 -30.06 24.95
N PHE A 62 31.49 -30.11 24.90
CA PHE A 62 30.70 -29.14 24.13
C PHE A 62 30.89 -27.71 24.65
N MET A 63 30.85 -27.50 25.96
CA MET A 63 31.02 -26.18 26.55
C MET A 63 32.43 -25.62 26.33
N GLU A 64 33.45 -26.47 26.30
CA GLU A 64 34.83 -26.09 25.97
C GLU A 64 34.97 -25.65 24.50
N VAL A 65 34.37 -26.38 23.57
CA VAL A 65 34.30 -26.01 22.14
C VAL A 65 33.53 -24.70 21.96
N LEU A 66 32.37 -24.55 22.61
CA LEU A 66 31.57 -23.33 22.54
C LEU A 66 32.33 -22.11 23.11
N THR A 67 33.05 -22.29 24.22
CA THR A 67 33.90 -21.26 24.83
C THR A 67 35.03 -20.85 23.88
N LYS A 68 35.64 -21.81 23.18
CA LYS A 68 36.69 -21.55 22.17
C LYS A 68 36.15 -20.77 20.97
N ILE A 69 34.95 -21.07 20.51
CA ILE A 69 34.27 -20.34 19.43
C ILE A 69 34.00 -18.89 19.86
N LEU A 70 33.45 -18.70 21.06
CA LEU A 70 33.22 -17.37 21.64
C LEU A 70 34.51 -16.55 21.79
N GLN A 71 35.60 -17.18 22.25
CA GLN A 71 36.90 -16.52 22.38
C GLN A 71 37.53 -16.12 21.04
N GLN A 72 37.14 -16.76 19.93
CA GLN A 72 37.59 -16.40 18.59
C GLN A 72 36.87 -15.17 18.01
N GLY A 73 35.93 -14.57 18.75
CA GLY A 73 35.18 -13.39 18.33
C GLY A 73 33.98 -13.70 17.44
N THR A 74 33.51 -14.95 17.46
CA THR A 74 32.32 -15.36 16.70
C THR A 74 31.06 -14.76 17.32
N GLU A 75 30.39 -13.88 16.56
CA GLU A 75 29.12 -13.26 16.97
C GLU A 75 27.94 -14.22 16.70
N PHE A 76 27.11 -14.47 17.73
CA PHE A 76 25.91 -15.30 17.62
C PHE A 76 24.64 -14.49 17.31
N GLU A 77 24.76 -13.19 16.99
CA GLU A 77 23.62 -12.29 16.78
C GLU A 77 22.62 -12.85 15.75
N THR A 78 23.13 -13.49 14.69
CA THR A 78 22.32 -14.06 13.60
C THR A 78 21.37 -15.16 14.06
N LEU A 79 21.73 -15.98 15.06
CA LEU A 79 20.85 -17.08 15.53
C LEU A 79 19.62 -16.58 16.28
N ALA A 80 19.78 -15.52 17.08
CA ALA A 80 18.67 -14.89 17.79
C ALA A 80 17.74 -14.17 16.80
N GLU A 81 18.31 -13.51 15.80
CA GLU A 81 17.57 -12.86 14.71
C GLU A 81 16.80 -13.85 13.84
N THR A 82 17.41 -14.97 13.44
CA THR A 82 16.74 -16.03 12.66
C THR A 82 15.59 -16.65 13.45
N ALA A 83 15.77 -16.91 14.76
CA ALA A 83 14.70 -17.42 15.61
C ALA A 83 13.55 -16.42 15.81
N LEU A 84 13.84 -15.11 15.83
CA LEU A 84 12.84 -14.05 15.91
C LEU A 84 12.09 -13.91 14.58
N ALA A 85 12.79 -13.98 13.45
CA ALA A 85 12.23 -13.94 12.12
C ALA A 85 11.23 -15.09 11.88
N GLU A 86 11.59 -16.32 12.26
CA GLU A 86 10.67 -17.46 12.17
C GLU A 86 9.39 -17.26 12.98
N ARG A 87 9.48 -16.63 14.16
CA ARG A 87 8.30 -16.35 15.00
C ARG A 87 7.39 -15.31 14.36
N TYR A 88 7.95 -14.25 13.80
CA TYR A 88 7.18 -13.24 13.07
C TYR A 88 6.56 -13.83 11.81
N GLU A 89 7.27 -14.70 11.08
CA GLU A 89 6.73 -15.37 9.91
C GLU A 89 5.51 -16.24 10.27
N ARG A 90 5.58 -16.99 11.37
CA ARG A 90 4.43 -17.75 11.89
C ARG A 90 3.26 -16.84 12.26
N LEU A 91 3.52 -15.70 12.92
CA LEU A 91 2.48 -14.73 13.25
C LEU A 91 1.83 -14.14 12.00
N VAL A 92 2.63 -13.76 11.00
CA VAL A 92 2.13 -13.27 9.71
C VAL A 92 1.28 -14.35 9.05
N GLY A 93 1.73 -15.61 9.04
CA GLY A 93 0.99 -16.75 8.51
C GLY A 93 -0.37 -16.94 9.18
N LEU A 94 -0.46 -16.78 10.50
CA LEU A 94 -1.72 -16.80 11.24
C LEU A 94 -2.63 -15.63 10.85
N VAL A 95 -2.10 -14.40 10.82
CA VAL A 95 -2.90 -13.21 10.47
C VAL A 95 -3.43 -13.28 9.03
N THR A 96 -2.66 -13.84 8.09
CA THR A 96 -3.06 -14.06 6.70
C THR A 96 -3.76 -15.39 6.44
N MET A 97 -4.09 -16.15 7.47
CA MET A 97 -4.74 -17.44 7.29
C MET A 97 -6.07 -17.26 6.55
N VAL A 98 -6.25 -18.05 5.49
CA VAL A 98 -7.46 -18.08 4.67
C VAL A 98 -8.24 -19.35 5.03
N GLY A 99 -9.47 -19.19 5.50
CA GLY A 99 -10.39 -20.29 5.80
C GLY A 99 -10.98 -20.93 4.54
N GLU A 100 -11.77 -21.99 4.71
CA GLU A 100 -12.33 -22.80 3.62
C GLU A 100 -13.17 -21.99 2.62
N ASN A 101 -13.81 -20.91 3.07
CA ASN A 101 -14.64 -20.02 2.25
C ASN A 101 -13.92 -18.75 1.75
N GLY A 102 -12.59 -18.67 1.90
CA GLY A 102 -11.85 -17.43 1.65
C GLY A 102 -11.95 -16.42 2.80
N GLU A 103 -12.50 -16.81 3.94
CA GLU A 103 -12.62 -15.93 5.10
C GLU A 103 -11.25 -15.66 5.73
N LEU A 104 -11.08 -14.46 6.29
CA LEU A 104 -9.87 -14.05 6.99
C LEU A 104 -10.16 -13.90 8.48
N PRO A 105 -10.33 -15.01 9.24
CA PRO A 105 -10.93 -14.97 10.57
C PRO A 105 -10.17 -14.08 11.55
N ILE A 106 -8.84 -14.17 11.57
CA ILE A 106 -8.01 -13.40 12.48
C ILE A 106 -7.98 -11.92 12.09
N ALA A 107 -7.79 -11.61 10.81
CA ALA A 107 -7.82 -10.22 10.34
C ALA A 107 -9.19 -9.58 10.59
N MET A 108 -10.29 -10.29 10.32
CA MET A 108 -11.64 -9.80 10.55
C MET A 108 -11.95 -9.62 12.04
N ALA A 109 -11.50 -10.51 12.91
CA ALA A 109 -11.61 -10.31 14.35
C ALA A 109 -10.86 -9.04 14.80
N LEU A 110 -9.63 -8.82 14.31
CA LEU A 110 -8.85 -7.60 14.60
C LEU A 110 -9.57 -6.33 14.14
N THR A 111 -10.24 -6.35 12.99
CA THR A 111 -11.03 -5.20 12.50
C THR A 111 -12.17 -4.79 13.41
N GLN A 112 -12.69 -5.71 14.24
CA GLN A 112 -13.85 -5.50 15.11
C GLN A 112 -13.47 -5.07 16.53
N VAL A 113 -12.33 -5.55 17.04
CA VAL A 113 -11.94 -5.33 18.45
C VAL A 113 -11.04 -4.12 18.66
N VAL A 114 -10.42 -3.60 17.60
CA VAL A 114 -9.46 -2.49 17.73
C VAL A 114 -10.16 -1.18 18.10
N SER A 115 -9.54 -0.43 19.02
CA SER A 115 -10.01 0.92 19.38
C SER A 115 -9.90 1.90 18.21
N CYS A 116 -10.81 2.88 18.16
CA CYS A 116 -10.82 3.94 17.14
C CYS A 116 -9.47 4.64 16.93
N ASN A 117 -8.70 4.87 17.99
CA ASN A 117 -7.39 5.55 17.95
C ASN A 117 -6.32 4.76 17.17
N ASN A 118 -6.47 3.45 17.05
CA ASN A 118 -5.49 2.56 16.42
C ASN A 118 -5.97 2.08 15.03
N MET A 119 -7.10 2.58 14.53
CA MET A 119 -7.68 2.09 13.28
C MET A 119 -6.82 2.44 12.06
N ASP A 120 -6.27 3.65 12.01
CA ASP A 120 -5.40 4.08 10.91
C ASP A 120 -4.12 3.24 10.83
N GLU A 121 -3.53 2.93 12.00
CA GLU A 121 -2.32 2.12 12.09
C GLU A 121 -2.60 0.65 11.75
N LEU A 122 -3.72 0.08 12.23
CA LEU A 122 -4.10 -1.27 11.86
C LEU A 122 -4.40 -1.38 10.36
N ALA A 123 -5.10 -0.40 9.77
CA ALA A 123 -5.36 -0.37 8.33
C ALA A 123 -4.06 -0.38 7.52
N ARG A 124 -3.07 0.44 7.93
CA ARG A 124 -1.73 0.47 7.33
C ARG A 124 -1.04 -0.90 7.40
N VAL A 125 -1.03 -1.52 8.59
CA VAL A 125 -0.39 -2.82 8.81
C VAL A 125 -1.07 -3.93 7.99
N LEU A 126 -2.40 -4.02 8.04
CA LEU A 126 -3.16 -5.03 7.30
C LEU A 126 -2.96 -4.89 5.80
N VAL A 127 -3.07 -3.68 5.24
CA VAL A 127 -2.86 -3.48 3.80
C VAL A 127 -1.45 -3.88 3.40
N THR A 128 -0.43 -3.41 4.12
CA THR A 128 0.98 -3.71 3.80
C THR A 128 1.26 -5.21 3.84
N LEU A 129 0.75 -5.89 4.87
CA LEU A 129 0.98 -7.31 5.10
C LEU A 129 0.22 -8.18 4.09
N PHE A 130 -1.04 -7.86 3.79
CA PHE A 130 -1.84 -8.60 2.81
C PHE A 130 -1.40 -8.34 1.37
N ASP A 131 -0.92 -7.13 1.05
CA ASP A 131 -0.29 -6.83 -0.24
C ASP A 131 1.00 -7.65 -0.44
N ALA A 132 1.87 -7.68 0.57
CA ALA A 132 3.09 -8.49 0.55
C ALA A 132 2.81 -10.00 0.37
N LYS A 133 1.67 -10.49 0.86
CA LYS A 133 1.22 -11.89 0.69
C LYS A 133 0.33 -12.12 -0.54
N GLN A 134 0.11 -11.10 -1.40
CA GLN A 134 -0.77 -11.17 -2.58
C GLN A 134 -2.23 -11.53 -2.25
N LEU A 135 -2.67 -11.19 -1.04
CA LEU A 135 -4.02 -11.43 -0.50
C LEU A 135 -4.81 -10.11 -0.30
N LEU A 136 -4.33 -8.98 -0.82
CA LEU A 136 -4.98 -7.67 -0.64
C LEU A 136 -6.42 -7.65 -1.16
N CYS A 137 -6.67 -8.26 -2.33
CA CYS A 137 -8.02 -8.41 -2.87
C CYS A 137 -8.92 -9.22 -1.93
N GLN A 138 -8.38 -10.27 -1.28
CA GLN A 138 -9.13 -11.10 -0.34
C GLN A 138 -9.47 -10.31 0.92
N LEU A 139 -8.52 -9.51 1.44
CA LEU A 139 -8.75 -8.59 2.55
C LEU A 139 -9.89 -7.64 2.22
N PHE A 140 -9.83 -6.98 1.07
CA PHE A 140 -10.86 -6.07 0.62
C PHE A 140 -12.24 -6.73 0.54
N CYS A 141 -12.35 -7.88 -0.14
CA CYS A 141 -13.62 -8.60 -0.23
C CYS A 141 -14.20 -8.88 1.16
N ASN A 142 -13.40 -9.35 2.12
CA ASN A 142 -13.86 -9.65 3.47
C ASN A 142 -14.33 -8.39 4.24
N VAL A 143 -13.53 -7.33 4.28
CA VAL A 143 -13.84 -6.13 5.08
C VAL A 143 -15.03 -5.35 4.52
N PHE A 144 -15.14 -5.28 3.20
CA PHE A 144 -16.26 -4.61 2.54
C PHE A 144 -17.54 -5.45 2.57
N SER A 145 -17.45 -6.78 2.39
CA SER A 145 -18.62 -7.68 2.59
C SER A 145 -19.21 -7.44 3.97
N LYS A 146 -18.37 -7.39 4.99
CA LYS A 146 -18.83 -7.19 6.36
C LYS A 146 -19.49 -5.84 6.59
N GLU A 147 -18.94 -4.77 6.01
CA GLU A 147 -19.55 -3.44 6.13
C GLU A 147 -20.91 -3.38 5.44
N LEU A 148 -21.02 -3.98 4.26
CA LEU A 148 -22.27 -4.01 3.49
C LEU A 148 -23.35 -4.86 4.16
N GLU A 149 -23.00 -6.00 4.77
CA GLU A 149 -23.92 -6.78 5.62
C GLU A 149 -24.47 -5.98 6.80
N SER A 150 -23.66 -5.05 7.34
CA SER A 150 -24.04 -4.21 8.48
C SER A 150 -24.77 -2.92 8.09
N ALA A 151 -24.88 -2.61 6.80
CA ALA A 151 -25.44 -1.35 6.34
C ALA A 151 -26.98 -1.41 6.21
N ASP A 152 -27.69 -0.55 6.94
CA ASP A 152 -29.16 -0.48 6.92
C ASP A 152 -29.74 0.04 5.59
N SER A 153 -28.93 0.68 4.74
CA SER A 153 -29.40 1.20 3.44
C SER A 153 -28.29 1.30 2.37
N MET A 154 -28.70 1.05 1.11
CA MET A 154 -27.84 1.13 -0.08
C MET A 154 -27.35 2.56 -0.42
N GLN A 155 -27.96 3.60 0.17
CA GLN A 155 -27.60 4.99 -0.10
C GLN A 155 -26.40 5.48 0.73
N ALA A 156 -25.94 4.70 1.71
CA ALA A 156 -24.89 5.09 2.63
C ALA A 156 -23.72 4.10 2.86
N PRO A 157 -23.44 3.09 2.01
CA PRO A 157 -22.29 2.23 2.24
C PRO A 157 -21.02 3.09 2.18
N LEU A 158 -20.08 2.87 3.11
CA LEU A 158 -18.76 3.50 3.11
C LEU A 158 -18.75 5.02 3.30
N ARG A 159 -19.85 5.59 3.81
CA ARG A 159 -19.91 7.00 4.27
C ARG A 159 -19.48 7.20 5.72
N GLY A 160 -19.47 6.13 6.52
CA GLY A 160 -19.05 6.16 7.92
C GLY A 160 -17.53 6.11 8.10
N ASN A 161 -17.05 6.39 9.32
CA ASN A 161 -15.65 6.20 9.69
C ASN A 161 -15.47 4.78 10.26
N THR A 162 -15.41 3.79 9.37
CA THR A 162 -15.28 2.35 9.68
C THR A 162 -13.85 1.86 9.41
N MET A 163 -13.46 0.71 9.98
CA MET A 163 -12.19 0.06 9.66
C MET A 163 -12.01 -0.15 8.15
N THR A 164 -13.06 -0.60 7.49
CA THR A 164 -13.12 -0.80 6.04
C THR A 164 -12.89 0.51 5.28
N SER A 165 -13.48 1.64 5.71
CA SER A 165 -13.20 2.96 5.12
C SER A 165 -11.75 3.39 5.32
N LYS A 166 -11.12 3.04 6.46
CA LYS A 166 -9.70 3.32 6.72
C LYS A 166 -8.78 2.50 5.82
N ILE A 167 -9.06 1.21 5.68
CA ILE A 167 -8.35 0.30 4.76
C ILE A 167 -8.46 0.82 3.32
N MET A 168 -9.67 1.18 2.88
CA MET A 168 -9.91 1.78 1.57
C MET A 168 -9.08 3.06 1.36
N ASN A 169 -9.15 4.01 2.28
CA ASN A 169 -8.43 5.29 2.19
C ASN A 169 -6.92 5.07 2.14
N TYR A 170 -6.39 4.14 2.93
CA TYR A 170 -4.96 3.83 2.93
C TYR A 170 -4.53 3.25 1.58
N CYS A 171 -5.27 2.30 1.01
CA CYS A 171 -4.98 1.76 -0.32
C CYS A 171 -5.05 2.82 -1.40
N PHE A 172 -6.06 3.68 -1.36
CA PHE A 172 -6.17 4.81 -2.28
C PHE A 172 -4.96 5.74 -2.20
N LYS A 173 -4.48 6.03 -1.00
CA LYS A 173 -3.26 6.80 -0.80
C LYS A 173 -2.01 6.07 -1.31
N GLN A 174 -1.88 4.78 -1.02
CA GLN A 174 -0.70 3.98 -1.34
C GLN A 174 -0.55 3.72 -2.85
N PHE A 175 -1.64 3.35 -3.53
CA PHE A 175 -1.61 2.93 -4.94
C PHE A 175 -2.10 4.01 -5.90
N GLY A 176 -2.91 4.95 -5.41
CA GLY A 176 -3.58 5.97 -6.21
C GLY A 176 -2.86 7.31 -6.27
N ARG A 177 -1.82 7.53 -5.47
CA ARG A 177 -1.11 8.82 -5.40
C ARG A 177 -0.59 9.27 -6.77
N ASP A 178 0.16 8.43 -7.47
CA ASP A 178 0.76 8.80 -8.76
C ASP A 178 -0.30 9.07 -9.84
N TYR A 179 -1.41 8.33 -9.78
CA TYR A 179 -2.57 8.58 -10.62
C TYR A 179 -3.16 9.97 -10.36
N LEU A 180 -3.48 10.29 -9.10
CA LEU A 180 -4.03 11.62 -8.76
C LEU A 180 -3.04 12.74 -9.06
N GLN A 181 -1.74 12.52 -8.82
CA GLN A 181 -0.69 13.48 -9.16
C GLN A 181 -0.68 13.80 -10.64
N SER A 182 -0.69 12.77 -11.49
CA SER A 182 -0.64 12.95 -12.95
C SER A 182 -1.91 13.58 -13.52
N VAL A 183 -3.07 13.27 -12.95
CA VAL A 183 -4.37 13.71 -13.46
C VAL A 183 -4.78 15.08 -12.90
N LEU A 184 -4.70 15.26 -11.58
CA LEU A 184 -5.17 16.46 -10.89
C LEU A 184 -4.06 17.49 -10.69
N GLY A 185 -2.82 17.05 -10.43
CA GLY A 185 -1.70 17.92 -10.05
C GLY A 185 -1.51 19.12 -10.99
N PRO A 186 -1.38 18.93 -12.32
CA PRO A 186 -1.21 20.04 -13.26
C PRO A 186 -2.35 21.05 -13.23
N VAL A 187 -3.59 20.57 -13.12
CA VAL A 187 -4.79 21.41 -13.12
C VAL A 187 -4.90 22.19 -11.80
N LEU A 188 -4.68 21.53 -10.67
CA LEU A 188 -4.72 22.15 -9.35
C LEU A 188 -3.61 23.21 -9.19
N MET A 189 -2.41 22.92 -9.68
CA MET A 189 -1.30 23.89 -9.67
C MET A 189 -1.65 25.15 -10.48
N GLU A 190 -2.29 24.99 -11.63
CA GLU A 190 -2.71 26.13 -12.46
C GLU A 190 -3.83 26.95 -11.79
N LEU A 191 -4.80 26.30 -11.13
CA LEU A 191 -5.83 27.01 -10.36
C LEU A 191 -5.22 27.87 -9.25
N VAL A 192 -4.17 27.37 -8.58
CA VAL A 192 -3.46 28.11 -7.53
C VAL A 192 -2.62 29.25 -8.12
N ARG A 193 -1.90 29.00 -9.23
CA ARG A 193 -1.04 29.98 -9.89
C ARG A 193 -1.82 31.23 -10.33
N ARG A 194 -3.09 31.06 -10.73
CA ARG A 194 -3.93 32.15 -11.22
C ARG A 194 -4.45 33.08 -10.12
N ASP A 195 -4.73 32.57 -8.92
CA ASP A 195 -5.08 33.43 -7.77
C ASP A 195 -3.87 34.26 -7.30
N ALA A 196 -2.66 33.71 -7.43
CA ALA A 196 -1.42 34.37 -7.02
C ALA A 196 -1.01 35.59 -7.86
N GLY A 197 -1.79 35.98 -8.89
CA GLY A 197 -1.71 37.29 -9.55
C GLY A 197 -0.29 37.82 -9.79
N ASN A 198 0.41 37.32 -10.80
CA ASN A 198 1.66 37.88 -11.33
C ASN A 198 2.80 38.09 -10.29
N SER A 199 3.57 37.03 -10.02
CA SER A 199 5.00 37.20 -9.76
C SER A 199 5.75 36.51 -10.91
N GLY A 200 6.30 37.32 -11.81
CA GLY A 200 7.28 36.84 -12.77
C GLY A 200 8.50 36.34 -12.02
N ALA A 201 8.70 35.02 -12.02
CA ALA A 201 10.00 34.38 -11.90
C ALA A 201 9.86 32.95 -12.44
N TYR A 202 10.61 32.67 -13.50
CA TYR A 202 10.78 31.36 -14.08
C TYR A 202 11.18 30.34 -13.00
N VAL A 203 10.49 29.22 -12.92
CA VAL A 203 11.08 27.96 -12.42
C VAL A 203 11.02 26.98 -13.57
N THR A 204 12.09 26.99 -14.37
CA THR A 204 12.46 25.85 -15.19
C THR A 204 12.72 24.70 -14.22
N LEU A 205 11.80 23.74 -14.14
CA LEU A 205 12.07 22.45 -13.50
C LEU A 205 13.16 21.78 -14.33
N ALA A 206 14.42 21.96 -13.92
CA ALA A 206 15.51 21.14 -14.41
C ALA A 206 15.17 19.68 -14.07
N PRO A 207 15.28 18.74 -15.01
CA PRO A 207 15.06 17.33 -14.71
C PRO A 207 16.07 16.89 -13.63
N PRO A 208 15.65 16.07 -12.65
CA PRO A 208 16.56 15.56 -11.64
C PRO A 208 17.66 14.74 -12.34
N PRO A 209 18.93 14.81 -11.86
CA PRO A 209 20.00 14.01 -12.42
C PRO A 209 19.66 12.52 -12.28
N PRO A 210 19.94 11.70 -13.30
CA PRO A 210 19.66 10.27 -13.22
C PRO A 210 20.44 9.63 -12.07
N PRO A 211 19.84 8.68 -11.33
CA PRO A 211 20.55 7.95 -10.28
C PRO A 211 21.69 7.11 -10.90
N PRO A 212 22.80 6.93 -10.16
CA PRO A 212 23.96 6.19 -10.65
C PRO A 212 23.61 4.73 -10.91
N VAL A 213 23.94 4.26 -12.12
CA VAL A 213 23.78 2.87 -12.55
C VAL A 213 24.79 1.99 -11.79
N ILE A 214 24.31 1.21 -10.82
CA ILE A 214 25.06 0.09 -10.24
C ILE A 214 24.74 -1.14 -11.07
N ALA A 215 25.73 -1.64 -11.78
CA ALA A 215 25.64 -2.89 -12.53
C ALA A 215 25.59 -4.08 -11.55
N THR A 216 24.45 -4.78 -11.48
CA THR A 216 24.38 -6.11 -10.87
C THR A 216 24.29 -7.18 -11.95
N THR A 217 25.33 -7.99 -11.99
CA THR A 217 25.53 -9.20 -12.81
C THR A 217 24.44 -10.24 -12.52
N ALA A 218 23.73 -10.64 -13.57
CA ALA A 218 22.74 -11.72 -13.56
C ALA A 218 23.44 -13.10 -13.44
N GLY A 219 23.26 -13.77 -12.31
CA GLY A 219 23.56 -15.19 -12.12
C GLY A 219 22.33 -16.03 -12.43
N LYS A 220 22.37 -16.75 -13.56
CA LYS A 220 21.41 -17.81 -13.91
C LYS A 220 21.54 -18.96 -12.91
N ASN A 221 20.45 -19.39 -12.29
CA ASN A 221 20.36 -20.75 -11.73
C ASN A 221 18.98 -21.36 -12.02
N ASN A 222 19.02 -22.38 -12.89
CA ASN A 222 17.96 -23.32 -13.22
C ASN A 222 17.75 -24.29 -12.06
N ILE A 223 16.52 -24.43 -11.55
CA ILE A 223 16.13 -25.63 -10.80
C ILE A 223 14.75 -26.09 -11.28
N ASN A 224 14.76 -27.27 -11.90
CA ASN A 224 13.60 -28.09 -12.26
C ASN A 224 12.82 -28.49 -11.01
N ASN A 225 11.49 -28.40 -11.04
CA ASN A 225 10.65 -29.34 -10.29
C ASN A 225 9.32 -29.60 -11.02
N LYS A 226 9.02 -30.90 -11.16
CA LYS A 226 7.82 -31.45 -11.81
C LYS A 226 6.55 -31.14 -11.01
N PRO A 227 5.38 -31.04 -11.67
CA PRO A 227 4.11 -30.82 -10.99
C PRO A 227 3.58 -32.12 -10.36
N VAL A 228 3.07 -32.03 -9.14
CA VAL A 228 2.23 -33.05 -8.51
C VAL A 228 0.77 -32.65 -8.70
N ASN A 229 -0.04 -33.61 -9.15
CA ASN A 229 -1.45 -33.45 -9.50
C ASN A 229 -2.41 -33.45 -8.29
N THR A 230 -3.59 -32.85 -8.54
CA THR A 230 -4.92 -33.02 -7.89
C THR A 230 -5.12 -32.18 -6.60
N ILE A 231 -6.20 -31.41 -6.38
CA ILE A 231 -7.65 -31.51 -6.73
C ILE A 231 -8.27 -30.11 -6.95
N LYS A 232 -9.32 -30.04 -7.78
CA LYS A 232 -10.08 -28.84 -8.21
C LYS A 232 -10.94 -28.21 -7.09
N SER A 233 -10.85 -26.90 -6.91
CA SER A 233 -11.93 -26.04 -6.41
C SER A 233 -12.04 -24.79 -7.32
N ASP A 234 -13.21 -24.60 -7.91
CA ASP A 234 -13.45 -23.56 -8.88
C ASP A 234 -13.65 -22.18 -8.22
N ASN A 235 -12.94 -21.19 -8.81
CA ASN A 235 -13.31 -19.79 -8.98
C ASN A 235 -13.15 -18.76 -7.83
N ILE A 236 -11.89 -18.52 -7.43
CA ILE A 236 -11.39 -17.15 -7.26
C ILE A 236 -10.10 -17.04 -8.09
N PRO A 237 -10.06 -16.28 -9.20
CA PRO A 237 -8.84 -16.16 -9.98
C PRO A 237 -7.80 -15.40 -9.15
N ASN A 238 -6.61 -15.98 -9.05
CA ASN A 238 -5.46 -15.41 -8.38
C ASN A 238 -4.96 -14.20 -9.20
N TYR A 239 -5.47 -13.00 -8.91
CA TYR A 239 -5.12 -11.79 -9.64
C TYR A 239 -3.90 -11.13 -8.98
N ASN A 240 -2.75 -11.24 -9.63
CA ASN A 240 -1.53 -10.53 -9.25
C ASN A 240 -1.64 -9.06 -9.71
N CYS A 241 -2.01 -8.16 -8.78
CA CYS A 241 -2.19 -6.72 -9.05
C CYS A 241 -0.90 -6.00 -9.49
N MET A 242 0.28 -6.59 -9.27
CA MET A 242 1.57 -5.93 -9.52
C MET A 242 2.00 -5.99 -10.99
N GLN A 243 1.54 -6.97 -11.76
CA GLN A 243 2.02 -7.16 -13.14
C GLN A 243 1.37 -6.21 -14.16
N LEU A 244 0.23 -5.59 -13.82
CA LEU A 244 -0.51 -4.65 -14.68
C LEU A 244 -0.14 -3.16 -14.46
N LEU A 245 0.70 -2.85 -13.47
CA LEU A 245 1.07 -1.48 -13.10
C LEU A 245 2.34 -0.96 -13.81
N GLY A 246 3.04 -1.83 -14.56
CA GLY A 246 4.35 -1.55 -15.15
C GLY A 246 4.37 -1.03 -16.58
N GLU A 247 3.23 -0.98 -17.27
CA GLU A 247 3.19 -0.59 -18.69
C GLU A 247 2.25 0.60 -18.92
N MET A 248 2.72 1.56 -19.72
CA MET A 248 2.05 2.76 -20.23
C MET A 248 2.33 4.06 -19.47
N SER A 249 3.52 4.60 -19.73
CA SER A 249 3.83 6.03 -19.63
C SER A 249 3.72 6.69 -21.00
N SER A 250 2.78 7.62 -21.19
CA SER A 250 2.90 8.84 -22.03
C SER A 250 1.52 9.43 -22.34
N ILE A 251 0.88 10.08 -21.37
CA ILE A 251 -0.20 11.03 -21.70
C ILE A 251 0.47 12.36 -22.07
N SER A 252 0.36 12.69 -23.35
CA SER A 252 1.00 13.81 -24.05
C SER A 252 0.70 15.16 -23.39
N THR A 253 1.76 15.90 -23.08
CA THR A 253 1.75 17.27 -22.55
C THR A 253 1.07 18.29 -23.47
N ASN A 254 0.79 17.93 -24.72
CA ASN A 254 0.23 18.84 -25.73
C ASN A 254 -1.28 19.08 -25.60
N GLU A 255 -2.09 18.12 -25.13
CA GLU A 255 -3.55 18.35 -24.92
C GLU A 255 -3.84 19.33 -23.77
N LEU A 256 -2.97 19.37 -22.76
CA LEU A 256 -3.11 20.26 -21.62
C LEU A 256 -3.00 21.73 -22.06
N LEU A 257 -2.11 22.04 -23.02
CA LEU A 257 -1.90 23.41 -23.50
C LEU A 257 -3.15 23.95 -24.23
N GLU A 258 -3.80 23.12 -25.06
CA GLU A 258 -4.98 23.53 -25.84
C GLU A 258 -6.22 23.79 -24.97
N ASP A 259 -6.49 22.90 -23.99
CA ASP A 259 -7.59 23.10 -23.03
C ASP A 259 -7.34 24.31 -22.10
N ILE A 260 -6.06 24.59 -21.78
CA ILE A 260 -5.65 25.79 -21.02
C ILE A 260 -5.79 27.07 -21.85
N THR A 261 -5.53 27.05 -23.17
CA THR A 261 -5.66 28.25 -24.03
C THR A 261 -7.10 28.73 -24.22
N LYS A 262 -8.11 27.86 -24.03
CA LYS A 262 -9.53 28.27 -23.99
C LYS A 262 -9.93 28.97 -22.68
N PHE A 263 -9.10 28.86 -21.65
CA PHE A 263 -9.29 29.47 -20.35
C PHE A 263 -8.90 30.96 -20.45
N ASN A 264 -9.90 31.85 -20.60
CA ASN A 264 -9.73 33.30 -20.79
C ASN A 264 -8.51 33.90 -20.06
N GLN A 265 -7.60 34.51 -20.82
CA GLN A 265 -6.28 34.97 -20.36
C GLN A 265 -6.26 36.24 -19.49
N ASN A 266 -7.40 36.86 -19.13
CA ASN A 266 -7.40 38.25 -18.66
C ASN A 266 -8.29 38.56 -17.43
N LYS A 267 -8.25 37.80 -16.34
CA LYS A 267 -8.84 38.25 -15.07
C LYS A 267 -7.88 38.06 -13.89
N SER A 268 -7.19 39.15 -13.52
CA SER A 268 -6.58 39.31 -12.20
C SER A 268 -7.68 39.29 -11.13
N ASN A 269 -7.46 38.60 -10.01
CA ASN A 269 -8.42 38.34 -8.92
C ASN A 269 -9.55 37.35 -9.26
N LEU A 270 -9.20 36.10 -9.57
CA LEU A 270 -10.17 35.02 -9.71
C LEU A 270 -10.83 34.68 -8.36
N SER A 271 -12.15 34.76 -8.31
CA SER A 271 -12.97 34.31 -7.18
C SER A 271 -13.97 33.25 -7.62
N TYR A 272 -14.35 32.43 -6.65
CA TYR A 272 -15.28 31.30 -6.80
C TYR A 272 -16.44 31.40 -5.80
N GLU A 273 -16.59 32.54 -5.10
CA GLU A 273 -17.67 32.70 -4.14
C GLU A 273 -19.00 32.90 -4.88
N VAL A 274 -19.97 32.04 -4.58
CA VAL A 274 -21.24 31.93 -5.30
C VAL A 274 -22.44 32.11 -4.38
N ASP A 275 -22.22 32.25 -3.06
CA ASP A 275 -23.25 32.72 -2.15
C ASP A 275 -23.32 34.27 -2.21
N PRO A 276 -24.45 34.86 -2.67
CA PRO A 276 -24.60 36.31 -2.75
C PRO A 276 -24.39 37.03 -1.41
N ARG A 277 -24.52 36.32 -0.28
CA ARG A 277 -24.35 36.89 1.07
C ARG A 277 -22.89 37.03 1.48
N LEU A 278 -21.99 36.29 0.84
CA LEU A 278 -20.56 36.25 1.15
C LEU A 278 -19.72 37.01 0.11
N LEU A 279 -20.38 37.54 -0.93
CA LEU A 279 -19.75 38.25 -2.02
C LEU A 279 -19.11 39.57 -1.56
N GLN A 280 -17.88 39.83 -1.98
CA GLN A 280 -17.23 41.11 -1.72
C GLN A 280 -17.76 42.20 -2.67
N SER A 281 -17.70 43.47 -2.26
CA SER A 281 -18.26 44.59 -3.04
C SER A 281 -17.62 44.81 -4.41
N ASN A 282 -16.44 44.23 -4.65
CA ASN A 282 -15.68 44.29 -5.90
C ASN A 282 -15.83 43.02 -6.77
N GLU A 283 -16.63 42.04 -6.34
CA GLU A 283 -16.80 40.76 -7.03
C GLU A 283 -18.10 40.74 -7.85
N ASN A 284 -18.07 40.02 -8.98
CA ASN A 284 -19.25 39.79 -9.81
C ASN A 284 -19.68 38.32 -9.66
N LEU A 285 -20.95 38.11 -9.29
CA LEU A 285 -21.50 36.79 -9.02
C LEU A 285 -21.50 35.89 -10.27
N GLU A 286 -21.90 36.43 -11.43
CA GLU A 286 -21.98 35.68 -12.68
C GLU A 286 -20.59 35.25 -13.15
N ASP A 287 -19.60 36.14 -13.01
CA ASP A 287 -18.20 35.80 -13.27
C ASP A 287 -17.70 34.68 -12.34
N ASN A 288 -17.99 34.75 -11.04
CA ASN A 288 -17.59 33.72 -10.08
C ASN A 288 -18.26 32.36 -10.38
N GLN A 289 -19.54 32.38 -10.78
CA GLN A 289 -20.27 31.19 -11.22
C GLN A 289 -19.61 30.57 -12.46
N ASN A 290 -19.28 31.39 -13.47
CA ASN A 290 -18.59 30.93 -14.68
C ASN A 290 -17.19 30.37 -14.38
N ASN A 291 -16.44 31.01 -13.46
CA ASN A 291 -15.15 30.51 -12.99
C ASN A 291 -15.28 29.12 -12.34
N LEU A 292 -16.29 28.93 -11.48
CA LEU A 292 -16.54 27.66 -10.81
C LEU A 292 -16.96 26.55 -11.79
N ILE A 293 -17.85 26.86 -12.74
CA ILE A 293 -18.26 25.92 -13.80
C ILE A 293 -17.04 25.49 -14.60
N PHE A 294 -16.26 26.45 -15.08
CA PHE A 294 -15.06 26.17 -15.87
C PHE A 294 -14.08 25.29 -15.10
N ALA A 295 -13.73 25.67 -13.86
CA ALA A 295 -12.75 24.93 -13.05
C ALA A 295 -13.22 23.50 -12.74
N THR A 296 -14.52 23.33 -12.47
CA THR A 296 -15.14 22.02 -12.26
C THR A 296 -15.05 21.18 -13.53
N GLU A 297 -15.45 21.72 -14.69
CA GLU A 297 -15.41 20.99 -15.96
C GLU A 297 -13.97 20.63 -16.36
N LEU A 298 -12.99 21.51 -16.12
CA LEU A 298 -11.59 21.24 -16.41
C LEU A 298 -11.07 20.02 -15.61
N LEU A 299 -11.27 20.02 -14.30
CA LEU A 299 -10.86 18.90 -13.43
C LEU A 299 -11.63 17.62 -13.78
N TYR A 300 -12.94 17.72 -13.94
CA TYR A 300 -13.80 16.58 -14.24
C TYR A 300 -13.46 15.94 -15.59
N ASN A 301 -13.29 16.74 -16.64
CA ASN A 301 -12.94 16.24 -17.98
C ASN A 301 -11.57 15.55 -17.99
N LYS A 302 -10.60 16.06 -17.23
CA LYS A 302 -9.28 15.44 -17.11
C LYS A 302 -9.38 14.08 -16.41
N LEU A 303 -10.22 13.97 -15.38
CA LEU A 303 -10.48 12.71 -14.68
C LEU A 303 -11.13 11.67 -15.58
N ILE A 304 -12.24 11.99 -16.25
CA ILE A 304 -12.97 11.00 -17.07
C ILE A 304 -12.19 10.52 -18.29
N LYS A 305 -11.18 11.28 -18.75
CA LYS A 305 -10.25 10.86 -19.81
C LYS A 305 -9.12 9.95 -19.32
N SER A 306 -8.98 9.71 -18.01
CA SER A 306 -7.83 9.03 -17.40
C SER A 306 -8.14 7.62 -16.87
N VAL A 307 -8.51 6.70 -17.77
CA VAL A 307 -9.15 5.40 -17.43
C VAL A 307 -8.21 4.36 -16.78
N ASP A 308 -6.89 4.47 -16.93
CA ASP A 308 -6.03 3.27 -16.82
C ASP A 308 -5.66 2.80 -15.41
N ARG A 309 -5.56 3.70 -14.41
CA ARG A 309 -5.03 3.32 -13.08
C ARG A 309 -6.08 3.06 -11.99
N LEU A 310 -7.36 3.35 -12.24
CA LEU A 310 -8.45 3.11 -11.28
C LEU A 310 -9.06 1.71 -11.38
N ARG A 311 -8.72 0.95 -12.43
CA ARG A 311 -9.47 -0.24 -12.86
C ARG A 311 -9.50 -1.37 -11.83
N CYS A 312 -8.38 -1.70 -11.18
CA CYS A 312 -8.31 -2.84 -10.27
C CYS A 312 -9.22 -2.67 -9.04
N MET A 313 -9.17 -1.49 -8.41
CA MET A 313 -10.01 -1.16 -7.25
C MET A 313 -11.47 -0.99 -7.66
N CYS A 314 -11.75 -0.27 -8.75
CA CYS A 314 -13.12 -0.11 -9.27
C CYS A 314 -13.76 -1.45 -9.59
N ARG A 315 -13.01 -2.40 -10.18
CA ARG A 315 -13.49 -3.76 -10.45
C ARG A 315 -13.78 -4.55 -9.17
N CYS A 316 -12.88 -4.49 -8.18
CA CYS A 316 -13.09 -5.17 -6.89
C CYS A 316 -14.34 -4.64 -6.19
N LEU A 317 -14.46 -3.31 -6.06
CA LEU A 317 -15.62 -2.66 -5.47
C LEU A 317 -16.90 -2.95 -6.27
N TYR A 318 -16.87 -2.88 -7.60
CA TYR A 318 -18.02 -3.17 -8.44
C TYR A 318 -18.51 -4.61 -8.31
N LYS A 319 -17.58 -5.59 -8.38
CA LYS A 319 -17.91 -7.01 -8.21
C LYS A 319 -18.55 -7.24 -6.85
N LEU A 320 -18.02 -6.59 -5.82
CA LEU A 320 -18.50 -6.76 -4.47
C LEU A 320 -19.87 -6.12 -4.24
N ILE A 321 -20.07 -4.90 -4.72
CA ILE A 321 -21.39 -4.23 -4.73
C ILE A 321 -22.40 -5.11 -5.46
N GLY A 322 -22.01 -5.75 -6.57
CA GLY A 322 -22.85 -6.70 -7.30
C GLY A 322 -23.15 -7.98 -6.51
N HIS A 323 -22.16 -8.55 -5.79
CA HIS A 323 -22.34 -9.77 -5.00
C HIS A 323 -23.23 -9.58 -3.76
N LEU A 324 -23.18 -8.40 -3.14
CA LEU A 324 -24.02 -8.04 -1.97
C LEU A 324 -25.34 -7.39 -2.40
N GLY A 325 -25.53 -7.23 -3.72
CA GLY A 325 -26.62 -6.55 -4.40
C GLY A 325 -27.55 -7.51 -5.15
N TYR A 326 -28.17 -8.45 -4.43
CA TYR A 326 -29.56 -8.88 -4.61
C TYR A 326 -30.11 -8.98 -6.05
N GLY A 327 -29.96 -10.14 -6.71
CA GLY A 327 -30.86 -10.80 -7.69
C GLY A 327 -31.65 -10.06 -8.79
N ASN A 328 -31.81 -8.73 -8.80
CA ASN A 328 -32.74 -7.96 -9.64
C ASN A 328 -32.44 -6.44 -9.73
N GLN A 329 -31.31 -5.92 -9.25
CA GLN A 329 -30.98 -4.48 -9.41
C GLN A 329 -30.34 -4.17 -10.76
N SER A 330 -30.56 -2.94 -11.26
CA SER A 330 -29.93 -2.46 -12.49
C SER A 330 -28.44 -2.18 -12.27
N THR A 331 -27.62 -2.52 -13.27
CA THR A 331 -26.19 -2.20 -13.35
C THR A 331 -25.88 -0.74 -12.96
N ASP A 332 -26.79 0.18 -13.27
CA ASP A 332 -26.61 1.62 -13.03
C ASP A 332 -26.59 1.98 -11.54
N GLN A 333 -27.37 1.29 -10.70
CA GLN A 333 -27.37 1.57 -9.27
C GLN A 333 -26.03 1.21 -8.62
N ALA A 334 -25.44 0.07 -9.01
CA ALA A 334 -24.12 -0.35 -8.54
C ALA A 334 -23.03 0.63 -9.01
N LEU A 335 -23.12 1.13 -10.24
CA LEU A 335 -22.22 2.16 -10.76
C LEU A 335 -22.35 3.48 -10.00
N ASN A 336 -23.56 3.90 -9.63
CA ASN A 336 -23.79 5.11 -8.84
C ASN A 336 -23.19 5.01 -7.43
N VAL A 337 -23.31 3.84 -6.78
CA VAL A 337 -22.67 3.60 -5.48
C VAL A 337 -21.15 3.63 -5.63
N LEU A 338 -20.60 2.97 -6.64
CA LEU A 338 -19.18 2.97 -6.94
C LEU A 338 -18.64 4.38 -7.17
N SER A 339 -19.30 5.17 -8.03
CA SER A 339 -18.90 6.55 -8.32
C SER A 339 -18.93 7.41 -7.06
N THR A 340 -20.01 7.30 -6.29
CA THR A 340 -20.18 8.03 -5.02
C THR A 340 -19.01 7.77 -4.07
N VAL A 341 -18.66 6.50 -3.87
CA VAL A 341 -17.60 6.09 -2.94
C VAL A 341 -16.23 6.55 -3.42
N VAL A 342 -15.89 6.33 -4.69
CA VAL A 342 -14.60 6.73 -5.25
C VAL A 342 -14.43 8.25 -5.22
N PHE A 343 -15.46 9.01 -5.57
CA PHE A 343 -15.38 10.47 -5.46
C PHE A 343 -15.24 10.93 -4.02
N LEU A 344 -16.03 10.36 -3.10
CA LEU A 344 -16.03 10.78 -1.70
C LEU A 344 -14.73 10.46 -0.96
N ARG A 345 -14.12 9.31 -1.25
CA ARG A 345 -13.00 8.75 -0.46
C ARG A 345 -11.65 8.87 -1.11
N PHE A 346 -11.60 9.10 -2.42
CA PHE A 346 -10.36 9.17 -3.17
C PHE A 346 -10.16 10.49 -3.88
N ILE A 347 -11.09 10.85 -4.78
CA ILE A 347 -10.89 12.00 -5.67
C ILE A 347 -11.09 13.32 -4.93
N ASN A 348 -12.22 13.50 -4.23
CA ASN A 348 -12.56 14.78 -3.61
C ASN A 348 -11.65 15.15 -2.43
N PRO A 349 -11.16 14.24 -1.57
CA PRO A 349 -10.14 14.58 -0.57
C PRO A 349 -8.89 15.20 -1.20
N ALA A 350 -8.45 14.67 -2.35
CA ALA A 350 -7.32 15.19 -3.11
C ALA A 350 -7.59 16.54 -3.78
N VAL A 351 -8.82 16.78 -4.26
CA VAL A 351 -9.22 18.06 -4.84
C VAL A 351 -9.35 19.14 -3.77
N VAL A 352 -10.00 18.83 -2.64
CA VAL A 352 -10.32 19.78 -1.57
C VAL A 352 -9.10 20.11 -0.72
N SER A 353 -8.26 19.11 -0.42
CA SER A 353 -7.05 19.23 0.40
C SER A 353 -5.82 18.70 -0.34
N PRO A 354 -5.36 19.38 -1.41
CA PRO A 354 -4.26 18.88 -2.24
C PRO A 354 -2.91 18.85 -1.52
N TYR A 355 -2.68 19.76 -0.58
CA TYR A 355 -1.46 19.76 0.25
C TYR A 355 -1.40 18.55 1.19
N GLU A 356 -2.48 18.30 1.94
CA GLU A 356 -2.57 17.15 2.87
C GLU A 356 -2.51 15.80 2.14
N SER A 357 -3.00 15.77 0.90
CA SER A 357 -2.92 14.61 0.01
C SER A 357 -1.54 14.42 -0.63
N GLY A 358 -0.61 15.36 -0.41
CA GLY A 358 0.74 15.35 -0.98
C GLY A 358 0.77 15.52 -2.49
N ILE A 359 -0.25 16.21 -3.04
CA ILE A 359 -0.36 16.55 -4.46
C ILE A 359 0.33 17.87 -4.78
N LEU A 360 0.16 18.85 -3.89
CA LEU A 360 0.88 20.12 -3.91
C LEU A 360 1.86 20.16 -2.74
N ASP A 361 3.02 20.80 -2.96
CA ASP A 361 4.06 20.95 -1.95
C ASP A 361 3.78 22.10 -0.96
N PHE A 362 2.71 22.86 -1.20
CA PHE A 362 2.35 24.04 -0.40
C PHE A 362 0.84 24.17 -0.23
N GLU A 363 0.44 24.84 0.83
CA GLU A 363 -0.96 25.04 1.18
C GLU A 363 -1.61 26.12 0.29
N PRO A 364 -2.74 25.82 -0.39
CA PRO A 364 -3.39 26.81 -1.25
C PRO A 364 -3.93 28.02 -0.46
N PRO A 365 -3.96 29.22 -1.06
CA PRO A 365 -4.59 30.39 -0.45
C PRO A 365 -6.07 30.14 -0.09
N SER A 366 -6.58 30.83 0.94
CA SER A 366 -7.96 30.64 1.42
C SER A 366 -9.03 30.81 0.34
N ARG A 367 -8.81 31.73 -0.62
CA ARG A 367 -9.72 31.93 -1.76
C ARG A 367 -9.75 30.70 -2.68
N VAL A 368 -8.58 30.14 -2.99
CA VAL A 368 -8.48 28.91 -3.79
C VAL A 368 -9.07 27.71 -3.04
N LYS A 369 -8.76 27.55 -1.75
CA LYS A 369 -9.36 26.49 -0.90
C LYS A 369 -10.89 26.53 -0.95
N ARG A 370 -11.49 27.73 -0.88
CA ARG A 370 -12.94 27.89 -1.01
C ARG A 370 -13.45 27.40 -2.36
N GLY A 371 -12.78 27.78 -3.44
CA GLY A 371 -13.08 27.27 -4.79
C GLY A 371 -12.97 25.74 -4.88
N LEU A 372 -11.89 25.15 -4.36
CA LEU A 372 -11.67 23.71 -4.34
C LEU A 372 -12.75 22.95 -3.56
N ILE A 373 -13.23 23.50 -2.44
CA ILE A 373 -14.36 22.95 -1.68
C ILE A 373 -15.63 22.93 -2.54
N LEU A 374 -15.94 24.02 -3.25
CA LEU A 374 -17.11 24.11 -4.11
C LEU A 374 -17.00 23.19 -5.33
N ILE A 375 -15.81 23.05 -5.90
CA ILE A 375 -15.52 22.08 -6.98
C ILE A 375 -15.74 20.65 -6.48
N GLY A 376 -15.18 20.28 -5.32
CA GLY A 376 -15.37 18.95 -4.73
C GLY A 376 -16.85 18.64 -4.49
N LYS A 377 -17.62 19.65 -4.07
CA LYS A 377 -19.08 19.52 -3.89
C LYS A 377 -19.82 19.31 -5.22
N MET A 378 -19.48 20.08 -6.25
CA MET A 378 -20.00 19.90 -7.61
C MET A 378 -19.71 18.48 -8.11
N MET A 379 -18.46 18.04 -8.01
CA MET A 379 -18.01 16.71 -8.42
C MET A 379 -18.69 15.59 -7.62
N GLN A 380 -18.91 15.77 -6.30
CA GLN A 380 -19.65 14.81 -5.49
C GLN A 380 -21.12 14.72 -5.93
N ASN A 381 -21.76 15.83 -6.28
CA ASN A 381 -23.14 15.83 -6.77
C ASN A 381 -23.26 15.15 -8.14
N ILE A 382 -22.28 15.33 -9.03
CA ILE A 382 -22.16 14.55 -10.28
C ILE A 382 -22.07 13.05 -9.95
N ALA A 383 -21.17 12.65 -9.06
CA ALA A 383 -20.97 11.26 -8.69
C ALA A 383 -22.20 10.62 -8.03
N ASN A 384 -22.91 11.39 -7.19
CA ASN A 384 -24.13 10.97 -6.51
C ASN A 384 -25.35 10.94 -7.43
N GLN A 385 -25.28 11.55 -8.62
CA GLN A 385 -26.42 11.72 -9.52
C GLN A 385 -27.55 12.55 -8.90
N LEU A 386 -27.17 13.60 -8.14
CA LEU A 386 -28.11 14.43 -7.38
C LEU A 386 -27.96 15.91 -7.72
N LEU A 387 -29.09 16.60 -7.72
CA LEU A 387 -29.19 18.05 -7.90
C LEU A 387 -29.20 18.77 -6.55
N PHE A 388 -28.95 20.08 -6.56
CA PHE A 388 -28.93 20.88 -5.34
C PHE A 388 -30.34 21.15 -4.80
N THR A 389 -30.65 20.59 -3.63
CA THR A 389 -31.94 20.82 -2.96
C THR A 389 -31.84 21.81 -1.80
N LYS A 390 -30.73 21.76 -1.04
CA LYS A 390 -30.56 22.47 0.24
C LYS A 390 -30.04 23.91 0.11
N GLU A 391 -29.26 24.20 -0.92
CA GLU A 391 -28.61 25.50 -1.09
C GLU A 391 -29.11 26.18 -2.37
N PRO A 392 -30.02 27.17 -2.24
CA PRO A 392 -30.65 27.80 -3.41
C PRO A 392 -29.64 28.42 -4.37
N HIS A 393 -28.56 29.01 -3.86
CA HIS A 393 -27.52 29.64 -4.69
C HIS A 393 -26.74 28.64 -5.55
N MET A 394 -26.75 27.34 -5.21
CA MET A 394 -26.09 26.29 -5.98
C MET A 394 -26.95 25.74 -7.12
N ARG A 395 -28.26 26.01 -7.15
CA ARG A 395 -29.18 25.46 -8.17
C ARG A 395 -28.88 25.92 -9.59
N ILE A 396 -28.20 27.06 -9.74
CA ILE A 396 -27.74 27.55 -11.05
C ILE A 396 -26.83 26.53 -11.77
N PHE A 397 -26.17 25.65 -11.00
CA PHE A 397 -25.27 24.63 -11.54
C PHE A 397 -25.96 23.31 -11.88
N ASP A 398 -27.26 23.13 -11.60
CA ASP A 398 -27.99 21.87 -11.83
C ASP A 398 -27.94 21.44 -13.30
N SER A 399 -27.96 22.38 -14.24
CA SER A 399 -27.81 22.11 -15.68
C SER A 399 -26.44 21.51 -16.01
N VAL A 400 -25.38 22.02 -15.38
CA VAL A 400 -24.01 21.52 -15.53
C VAL A 400 -23.87 20.14 -14.89
N LEU A 401 -24.48 19.91 -13.73
CA LEU A 401 -24.49 18.58 -13.10
C LEU A 401 -25.12 17.53 -14.01
N GLN A 402 -26.33 17.81 -14.52
CA GLN A 402 -27.08 16.89 -15.39
C GLN A 402 -26.31 16.52 -16.66
N LYS A 403 -25.59 17.49 -17.25
CA LYS A 403 -24.74 17.25 -18.42
C LYS A 403 -23.70 16.15 -18.19
N HIS A 404 -23.19 16.00 -16.96
CA HIS A 404 -22.11 15.08 -16.61
C HIS A 404 -22.56 13.78 -15.92
N PHE A 405 -23.87 13.63 -15.67
CA PHE A 405 -24.43 12.45 -15.02
C PHE A 405 -24.14 11.15 -15.79
N GLU A 406 -24.41 11.14 -17.09
CA GLU A 406 -24.23 9.94 -17.92
C GLU A 406 -22.76 9.63 -18.20
N SER A 407 -21.94 10.65 -18.47
CA SER A 407 -20.50 10.46 -18.68
C SER A 407 -19.82 9.88 -17.44
N CYS A 408 -20.26 10.26 -16.24
CA CYS A 408 -19.77 9.68 -14.98
C CYS A 408 -20.09 8.18 -14.88
N ARG A 409 -21.35 7.79 -15.15
CA ARG A 409 -21.74 6.38 -15.16
C ARG A 409 -20.93 5.58 -16.16
N GLN A 410 -20.80 6.10 -17.38
CA GLN A 410 -20.07 5.42 -18.45
C GLN A 410 -18.58 5.27 -18.11
N PHE A 411 -17.95 6.28 -17.50
CA PHE A 411 -16.57 6.18 -17.02
C PHE A 411 -16.38 5.02 -16.03
N PHE A 412 -17.23 4.93 -15.00
CA PHE A 412 -17.13 3.84 -14.02
C PHE A 412 -17.52 2.48 -14.57
N LYS A 413 -18.40 2.43 -15.58
CA LYS A 413 -18.71 1.20 -16.32
C LYS A 413 -17.48 0.67 -17.06
N VAL A 414 -16.72 1.55 -17.71
CA VAL A 414 -15.46 1.15 -18.37
C VAL A 414 -14.44 0.70 -17.32
N CYS A 415 -14.30 1.44 -16.22
CA CYS A 415 -13.38 1.11 -15.14
C CYS A 415 -13.70 -0.23 -14.46
N SER A 416 -14.96 -0.68 -14.47
CA SER A 416 -15.38 -1.91 -13.80
C SER A 416 -15.39 -3.17 -14.68
N VAL A 417 -15.41 -3.05 -16.02
CA VAL A 417 -15.65 -4.17 -16.94
C VAL A 417 -14.44 -4.55 -17.82
N MET A 418 -13.54 -3.63 -18.19
CA MET A 418 -12.52 -3.90 -19.22
C MET A 418 -11.13 -4.29 -18.67
N CYS A 419 -10.83 -5.60 -18.71
CA CYS A 419 -9.46 -6.13 -18.79
C CYS A 419 -9.40 -6.99 -20.07
N PHE A 420 -8.57 -6.58 -21.04
CA PHE A 420 -8.09 -7.49 -22.07
C PHE A 420 -6.88 -8.27 -21.54
#